data_AF-A0A7S2T0R4-F1
#
_entry.id   AF-A0A7S2T0R4-F1
#
_cell.length_a   1.000
_cell.length_b   1.000
_cell.length_c   1.000
_cell.angle_alpha   90.00
_cell.angle_beta   90.00
_cell.angle_gamma   90.00
#
_symmetry.space_group_name_H-M   'P 1'
#
loop_
_entity.id
_entity.type
_entity.pdbx_description
1 polymer ?
#
loop_
_entity_poly.entity_id
_entity_poly.type
_entity_poly.pdbx_seq_one_letter_code
_entity_poly.pdbx_strand_id
1 'polypeptide(L)'
;ERVDLGEFRPAVLAVGGLVGGHSGADIHKYHASAVKVAARVLSGLMEAGLCRLADVSAGDKQHNVIPRTSEARVYVRRSGDGQGDAAKEVLDRIAGELKLEYGVLEKGMEVALSVAEDGAFGKGVALTEEDGRKLVSVLNVLPHGPVKFSHSIPELVETSNNIASVKCKAAEGAAASDDAGDVEFVIMCSTRSSVNGAIEAVRGQFRSLAGLCGATVTGNVPYPGWQPNLESPILKVTVDEVTKVIGRKP
;
A
#
# COMPACT_ATOMS: atom_id res chain seq x y z
N GLU A 1 -7.93 0.31 23.78
CA GLU A 1 -8.13 -0.59 24.94
C GLU A 1 -7.13 -1.75 24.85
N ARG A 2 -6.45 -2.13 25.94
CA ARG A 2 -5.46 -3.22 25.94
C ARG A 2 -6.18 -4.56 26.10
N VAL A 3 -5.86 -5.55 25.25
CA VAL A 3 -6.49 -6.89 25.28
C VAL A 3 -5.50 -7.90 25.84
N ASP A 4 -5.94 -8.81 26.72
CA ASP A 4 -5.14 -9.97 27.12
C ASP A 4 -4.92 -10.89 25.91
N LEU A 5 -3.67 -11.05 25.51
CA LEU A 5 -3.26 -11.78 24.31
C LEU A 5 -2.83 -13.22 24.63
N GLY A 6 -3.20 -13.82 25.78
CA GLY A 6 -2.71 -15.15 26.20
C GLY A 6 -2.88 -16.29 25.18
N GLU A 7 -3.90 -16.21 24.31
CA GLU A 7 -4.10 -17.15 23.19
C GLU A 7 -3.30 -16.80 21.93
N PHE A 8 -2.56 -15.70 21.93
CA PHE A 8 -1.78 -15.20 20.81
C PHE A 8 -0.29 -15.15 21.17
N ARG A 9 0.56 -15.21 20.14
CA ARG A 9 2.01 -15.08 20.22
C ARG A 9 2.51 -14.01 19.25
N PRO A 10 3.58 -13.28 19.57
CA PRO A 10 4.12 -12.28 18.66
C PRO A 10 4.67 -12.94 17.39
N ALA A 11 4.46 -12.29 16.26
CA ALA A 11 5.00 -12.66 14.97
C ALA A 11 5.23 -11.43 14.09
N VAL A 12 6.08 -11.58 13.09
CA VAL A 12 6.37 -10.54 12.10
C VAL A 12 5.92 -11.05 10.73
N LEU A 13 5.01 -10.32 10.10
CA LEU A 13 4.66 -10.49 8.69
C LEU A 13 5.59 -9.60 7.86
N ALA A 14 6.42 -10.21 7.03
CA ALA A 14 7.31 -9.52 6.10
C ALA A 14 6.86 -9.75 4.66
N VAL A 15 6.83 -8.68 3.88
CA VAL A 15 6.70 -8.71 2.41
C VAL A 15 7.98 -8.13 1.84
N GLY A 16 8.58 -8.82 0.88
CA GLY A 16 9.84 -8.40 0.28
C GLY A 16 10.03 -8.93 -1.15
N GLY A 17 11.17 -8.56 -1.73
CA GLY A 17 11.59 -9.03 -3.04
C GLY A 17 10.75 -8.54 -4.23
N LEU A 18 9.82 -7.61 -4.00
CA LEU A 18 9.06 -6.95 -5.06
C LEU A 18 9.97 -6.07 -5.94
N VAL A 19 9.59 -5.91 -7.20
CA VAL A 19 10.32 -5.13 -8.22
C VAL A 19 10.32 -3.64 -7.86
N GLY A 20 9.16 -3.09 -7.46
CA GLY A 20 8.99 -1.65 -7.20
C GLY A 20 9.16 -0.80 -8.45
N GLY A 21 9.57 0.46 -8.29
CA GLY A 21 9.83 1.36 -9.43
C GLY A 21 9.28 2.76 -9.22
N HIS A 22 9.38 3.59 -10.26
CA HIS A 22 8.91 4.96 -10.20
C HIS A 22 7.39 5.04 -10.45
N SER A 23 6.62 5.51 -9.48
CA SER A 23 5.13 5.61 -9.50
C SER A 23 4.51 6.45 -10.62
N GLY A 24 5.30 7.17 -11.41
CA GLY A 24 4.86 7.83 -12.64
C GLY A 24 5.16 6.95 -13.86
N ALA A 25 6.44 6.95 -14.25
CA ALA A 25 6.95 6.17 -15.37
C ALA A 25 6.60 4.66 -15.36
N ASP A 26 6.60 3.98 -14.21
CA ASP A 26 6.43 2.52 -14.13
C ASP A 26 5.04 2.07 -13.67
N ILE A 27 4.11 2.99 -13.36
CA ILE A 27 2.82 2.62 -12.76
C ILE A 27 1.96 1.76 -13.70
N HIS A 28 2.12 1.92 -15.01
CA HIS A 28 1.46 1.14 -16.05
C HIS A 28 1.98 -0.30 -16.15
N LYS A 29 3.10 -0.63 -15.50
CA LYS A 29 3.68 -1.97 -15.48
C LYS A 29 3.02 -2.89 -14.46
N TYR A 30 2.10 -2.37 -13.64
CA TYR A 30 1.35 -3.12 -12.64
C TYR A 30 2.22 -3.93 -11.66
N HIS A 31 3.40 -3.42 -11.33
CA HIS A 31 4.22 -3.99 -10.25
C HIS A 31 3.42 -3.99 -8.94
N ALA A 32 3.58 -5.04 -8.15
CA ALA A 32 2.89 -5.18 -6.88
C ALA A 32 3.37 -4.13 -5.88
N SER A 33 2.45 -3.70 -5.01
CA SER A 33 2.75 -2.82 -3.89
C SER A 33 2.84 -3.63 -2.61
N ALA A 34 3.96 -3.51 -1.88
CA ALA A 34 4.12 -4.16 -0.59
C ALA A 34 3.02 -3.77 0.42
N VAL A 35 2.50 -2.53 0.33
CA VAL A 35 1.35 -2.08 1.16
C VAL A 35 0.11 -2.91 0.85
N LYS A 36 -0.23 -3.08 -0.44
CA LYS A 36 -1.42 -3.82 -0.87
C LYS A 36 -1.29 -5.31 -0.56
N VAL A 37 -0.12 -5.89 -0.77
CA VAL A 37 0.18 -7.29 -0.46
C VAL A 37 0.03 -7.54 1.04
N ALA A 38 0.67 -6.72 1.89
CA ALA A 38 0.56 -6.83 3.34
C ALA A 38 -0.90 -6.67 3.81
N ALA A 39 -1.62 -5.68 3.29
CA ALA A 39 -3.02 -5.45 3.66
C ALA A 39 -3.94 -6.64 3.29
N ARG A 40 -3.72 -7.28 2.13
CA ARG A 40 -4.47 -8.49 1.73
C ARG A 40 -4.23 -9.65 2.69
N VAL A 41 -2.97 -9.91 3.06
CA VAL A 41 -2.61 -10.98 3.99
C VAL A 41 -3.16 -10.70 5.38
N LEU A 42 -2.98 -9.48 5.91
CA LEU A 42 -3.50 -9.08 7.21
C LEU A 42 -5.04 -9.20 7.27
N SER A 43 -5.75 -8.80 6.21
CA SER A 43 -7.22 -8.91 6.15
C SER A 43 -7.66 -10.36 6.29
N GLY A 44 -7.06 -11.27 5.51
CA GLY A 44 -7.42 -12.69 5.56
C GLY A 44 -7.14 -13.31 6.94
N LEU A 45 -6.03 -12.97 7.57
CA LEU A 45 -5.71 -13.44 8.93
C LEU A 45 -6.67 -12.87 9.99
N MET A 46 -7.07 -11.60 9.87
CA MET A 46 -8.02 -10.96 10.78
C MET A 46 -9.45 -11.47 10.59
N GLU A 47 -9.90 -11.69 9.35
CA GLU A 47 -11.20 -12.29 9.02
C GLU A 47 -11.33 -13.70 9.61
N ALA A 48 -10.25 -14.48 9.60
CA ALA A 48 -10.19 -15.80 10.23
C ALA A 48 -10.10 -15.74 11.77
N GLY A 49 -10.02 -14.56 12.39
CA GLY A 49 -9.85 -14.42 13.85
C GLY A 49 -8.48 -14.86 14.38
N LEU A 50 -7.48 -14.94 13.50
CA LEU A 50 -6.16 -15.50 13.77
C LEU A 50 -5.10 -14.42 14.05
N CYS A 51 -5.41 -13.14 13.87
CA CYS A 51 -4.44 -12.05 13.96
C CYS A 51 -4.98 -10.82 14.72
N ARG A 52 -4.08 -10.16 15.46
CA ARG A 52 -4.21 -8.80 15.98
C ARG A 52 -3.01 -7.99 15.50
N LEU A 53 -3.25 -6.78 14.99
CA LEU A 53 -2.18 -5.91 14.48
C LEU A 53 -1.61 -5.08 15.63
N ALA A 54 -0.28 -5.03 15.75
CA ALA A 54 0.40 -4.11 16.66
C ALA A 54 0.96 -2.91 15.91
N ASP A 55 1.62 -3.17 14.77
CA ASP A 55 2.21 -2.13 13.93
C ASP A 55 2.28 -2.58 12.47
N VAL A 56 2.23 -1.64 11.54
CA VAL A 56 2.50 -1.87 10.12
C VAL A 56 3.27 -0.71 9.53
N SER A 57 4.36 -1.04 8.85
CA SER A 57 5.22 -0.09 8.16
C SER A 57 5.60 -0.64 6.79
N ALA A 58 5.37 0.16 5.75
CA ALA A 58 5.71 -0.21 4.38
C ALA A 58 6.17 0.99 3.57
N GLY A 59 7.00 0.74 2.55
CA GLY A 59 7.51 1.76 1.65
C GLY A 59 8.53 2.72 2.27
N ASP A 60 9.07 3.60 1.43
CA ASP A 60 10.14 4.53 1.78
C ASP A 60 9.61 5.93 2.11
N LYS A 61 10.52 6.88 2.32
CA LYS A 61 10.18 8.29 2.54
C LYS A 61 9.68 8.97 1.27
N GLN A 62 10.08 8.47 0.10
CA GLN A 62 9.76 9.07 -1.19
C GLN A 62 8.34 8.68 -1.65
N HIS A 63 7.47 9.68 -1.81
CA HIS A 63 6.08 9.46 -2.26
C HIS A 63 5.97 8.92 -3.69
N ASN A 64 7.04 9.04 -4.50
CA ASN A 64 7.04 8.66 -5.90
C ASN A 64 7.58 7.25 -6.18
N VAL A 65 7.78 6.42 -5.15
CA VAL A 65 8.28 5.04 -5.28
C VAL A 65 7.14 4.04 -5.01
N ILE A 66 7.06 2.99 -5.84
CA ILE A 66 6.18 1.84 -5.59
C ILE A 66 6.81 0.98 -4.49
N PRO A 67 6.13 0.75 -3.34
CA PRO A 67 6.72 0.08 -2.18
C PRO A 67 7.16 -1.35 -2.47
N ARG A 68 8.41 -1.65 -2.12
CA ARG A 68 9.02 -2.98 -2.32
C ARG A 68 8.97 -3.88 -1.10
N THR A 69 8.89 -3.27 0.07
CA THR A 69 8.95 -3.96 1.35
C THR A 69 7.88 -3.48 2.30
N SER A 70 7.43 -4.39 3.15
CA SER A 70 6.53 -4.13 4.26
C SER A 70 6.93 -5.02 5.43
N GLU A 71 6.80 -4.50 6.64
CA GLU A 71 6.88 -5.24 7.88
C GLU A 71 5.64 -4.90 8.71
N ALA A 72 4.95 -5.92 9.23
CA ALA A 72 3.89 -5.75 10.19
C ALA A 72 4.19 -6.60 11.43
N ARG A 73 4.15 -5.96 12.60
CA ARG A 73 4.19 -6.64 13.89
C ARG A 73 2.78 -7.03 14.26
N VAL A 74 2.58 -8.32 14.46
CA VAL A 74 1.27 -8.91 14.70
C VAL A 74 1.32 -9.89 15.87
N TYR A 75 0.18 -10.11 16.48
CA TYR A 75 -0.03 -11.24 17.37
C TYR A 75 -0.89 -12.25 16.64
N VAL A 76 -0.38 -13.48 16.52
CA VAL A 76 -1.08 -14.57 15.83
C VAL A 76 -1.56 -15.60 16.83
N ARG A 77 -2.76 -16.14 16.62
CA ARG A 77 -3.38 -17.11 17.52
C ARG A 77 -2.49 -18.36 17.61
N ARG A 78 -2.24 -18.83 18.83
CA ARG A 78 -1.53 -20.08 19.11
C ARG A 78 -2.39 -21.25 18.62
N SER A 79 -1.78 -22.18 17.90
CA SER A 79 -2.41 -23.47 17.63
C SER A 79 -2.45 -24.31 18.91
N GLY A 80 -3.54 -25.04 19.14
CA GLY A 80 -3.59 -26.04 20.21
C GLY A 80 -2.67 -27.22 19.91
N ASP A 81 -2.33 -27.99 20.94
CA ASP A 81 -1.48 -29.17 20.81
C ASP A 81 -2.01 -30.13 19.73
N GLY A 82 -1.15 -30.48 18.76
CA GLY A 82 -1.48 -31.39 17.66
C GLY A 82 -2.31 -30.79 16.51
N GLN A 83 -2.68 -29.51 16.57
CA GLN A 83 -3.34 -28.81 15.46
C GLN A 83 -2.32 -28.12 14.54
N GLY A 84 -2.61 -28.07 13.24
CA GLY A 84 -1.82 -27.31 12.26
C GLY A 84 -1.77 -25.81 12.59
N ASP A 85 -0.79 -25.11 12.04
CA ASP A 85 -0.70 -23.66 12.17
C ASP A 85 -1.69 -22.98 11.22
N ALA A 86 -2.91 -22.71 11.72
CA ALA A 86 -3.99 -22.10 10.93
C ALA A 86 -3.58 -20.74 10.32
N ALA A 87 -2.74 -19.96 11.01
CA ALA A 87 -2.25 -18.69 10.47
C ALA A 87 -1.32 -18.93 9.28
N LYS A 88 -0.46 -19.96 9.37
CA LYS A 88 0.38 -20.41 8.26
C LYS A 88 -0.46 -20.94 7.09
N GLU A 89 -1.53 -21.69 7.33
CA GLU A 89 -2.41 -22.18 6.26
C GLU A 89 -3.09 -21.04 5.49
N VAL A 90 -3.61 -20.02 6.20
CA VAL A 90 -4.18 -18.82 5.59
C VAL A 90 -3.11 -18.05 4.79
N LEU A 91 -1.91 -17.90 5.36
CA LEU A 91 -0.78 -17.28 4.67
C LEU A 91 -0.43 -18.02 3.39
N ASP A 92 -0.21 -19.33 3.46
CA ASP A 92 0.22 -20.17 2.33
C ASP A 92 -0.81 -20.11 1.19
N ARG A 93 -2.11 -20.10 1.52
CA ARG A 93 -3.19 -19.91 0.54
C ARG A 93 -3.09 -18.54 -0.16
N ILE A 94 -3.03 -17.46 0.61
CA ILE A 94 -2.99 -16.09 0.04
C ILE A 94 -1.69 -15.87 -0.73
N ALA A 95 -0.55 -16.37 -0.26
CA ALA A 95 0.73 -16.32 -0.95
C ALA A 95 0.68 -17.10 -2.28
N GLY A 96 0.00 -18.25 -2.31
CA GLY A 96 -0.28 -19.00 -3.53
C GLY A 96 -1.11 -18.21 -4.55
N GLU A 97 -2.18 -17.56 -4.10
CA GLU A 97 -3.00 -16.67 -4.95
C GLU A 97 -2.19 -15.48 -5.49
N LEU A 98 -1.41 -14.82 -4.64
CA LEU A 98 -0.55 -13.72 -5.05
C LEU A 98 0.50 -14.17 -6.07
N LYS A 99 1.06 -15.37 -5.93
CA LYS A 99 2.00 -15.94 -6.90
C LYS A 99 1.34 -16.21 -8.25
N LEU A 100 0.09 -16.65 -8.27
CA LEU A 100 -0.67 -16.81 -9.51
C LEU A 100 -0.95 -15.46 -10.19
N GLU A 101 -1.27 -14.44 -9.40
CA GLU A 101 -1.60 -13.10 -9.88
C GLU A 101 -0.37 -12.31 -10.39
N TYR A 102 0.71 -12.32 -9.61
CA TYR A 102 1.88 -11.46 -9.84
C TYR A 102 3.14 -12.21 -10.27
N GLY A 103 3.18 -13.54 -10.22
CA GLY A 103 4.43 -14.31 -10.37
C GLY A 103 5.16 -14.15 -11.70
N VAL A 104 4.47 -13.68 -12.75
CA VAL A 104 5.11 -13.32 -14.04
C VAL A 104 6.00 -12.08 -13.89
N LEU A 105 5.54 -11.08 -13.11
CA LEU A 105 6.22 -9.81 -12.88
C LEU A 105 7.13 -9.87 -11.65
N GLU A 106 6.62 -10.41 -10.55
CA GLU A 106 7.22 -10.37 -9.21
C GLU A 106 7.94 -11.69 -8.87
N LYS A 107 8.93 -12.05 -9.69
CA LYS A 107 9.64 -13.34 -9.56
C LYS A 107 10.36 -13.54 -8.22
N GLY A 108 10.72 -12.43 -7.57
CA GLY A 108 11.37 -12.42 -6.26
C GLY A 108 10.42 -12.22 -5.09
N MET A 109 9.10 -12.17 -5.29
CA MET A 109 8.15 -11.90 -4.22
C MET A 109 8.24 -12.94 -3.11
N GLU A 110 8.46 -12.45 -1.89
CA GLU A 110 8.46 -13.23 -0.67
C GLU A 110 7.44 -12.66 0.31
N VAL A 111 6.63 -13.54 0.88
CA VAL A 111 5.69 -13.22 1.96
C VAL A 111 5.91 -14.24 3.06
N ALA A 112 6.34 -13.77 4.23
CA ALA A 112 6.74 -14.65 5.33
C ALA A 112 6.10 -14.19 6.65
N LEU A 113 5.70 -15.16 7.47
CA LEU A 113 5.23 -14.93 8.83
C LEU A 113 6.15 -15.68 9.78
N SER A 114 6.92 -14.93 10.58
CA SER A 114 7.91 -15.47 11.50
C SER A 114 7.47 -15.25 12.94
N VAL A 115 7.31 -16.33 13.70
CA VAL A 115 7.01 -16.26 15.14
C VAL A 115 8.22 -15.68 15.87
N ALA A 116 7.97 -14.74 16.78
CA ALA A 116 8.97 -14.14 17.65
C ALA A 116 8.87 -14.71 19.08
N GLU A 117 9.91 -14.47 19.88
CA GLU A 117 9.89 -14.83 21.30
C GLU A 117 8.81 -14.05 22.07
N ASP A 118 8.22 -14.67 23.10
CA ASP A 118 7.23 -14.00 23.94
C ASP A 118 7.84 -12.72 24.55
N GLY A 119 7.09 -11.61 24.48
CA GLY A 119 7.57 -10.29 24.93
C GLY A 119 8.44 -9.52 23.94
N ALA A 120 8.70 -10.03 22.73
CA ALA A 120 9.52 -9.36 21.70
C ALA A 120 9.04 -7.94 21.33
N PHE A 121 7.76 -7.62 21.55
CA PHE A 121 7.18 -6.30 21.28
C PHE A 121 6.93 -5.47 22.54
N GLY A 122 7.59 -5.79 23.66
CA GLY A 122 7.37 -5.11 24.95
C GLY A 122 6.03 -5.51 25.59
N LYS A 123 5.36 -4.55 26.26
CA LYS A 123 4.16 -4.79 27.09
C LYS A 123 2.87 -5.19 26.34
N GLY A 124 2.94 -5.87 25.20
CA GLY A 124 1.76 -6.56 24.66
C GLY A 124 0.70 -5.64 24.04
N VAL A 125 1.08 -4.49 23.47
CA VAL A 125 0.09 -3.51 22.99
C VAL A 125 -0.18 -3.73 21.51
N ALA A 126 -1.23 -4.51 21.22
CA ALA A 126 -1.86 -4.51 19.90
C ALA A 126 -2.85 -3.35 19.79
N LEU A 127 -3.16 -2.95 18.55
CA LEU A 127 -4.34 -2.16 18.26
C LEU A 127 -5.60 -2.92 18.71
N THR A 128 -6.66 -2.19 19.01
CA THR A 128 -7.98 -2.82 19.17
C THR A 128 -8.33 -3.59 17.90
N GLU A 129 -9.17 -4.62 18.02
CA GLU A 129 -9.62 -5.35 16.84
C GLU A 129 -10.31 -4.43 15.83
N GLU A 130 -11.10 -3.47 16.32
CA GLU A 130 -11.78 -2.49 15.48
C GLU A 130 -10.77 -1.62 14.71
N ASP A 131 -9.81 -1.01 15.39
CA ASP A 131 -8.85 -0.09 14.76
C ASP A 131 -7.88 -0.82 13.82
N GLY A 132 -7.44 -2.02 14.20
CA GLY A 132 -6.64 -2.89 13.34
C GLY A 132 -7.38 -3.23 12.04
N ARG A 133 -8.65 -3.66 12.13
CA ARG A 133 -9.49 -3.95 10.96
C ARG A 133 -9.75 -2.71 10.12
N LYS A 134 -10.00 -1.56 10.77
CA LYS A 134 -10.25 -0.27 10.12
C LYS A 134 -9.04 0.19 9.30
N LEU A 135 -7.84 0.14 9.89
CA LEU A 135 -6.58 0.47 9.20
C LEU A 135 -6.34 -0.46 8.00
N VAL A 136 -6.43 -1.77 8.20
CA VAL A 136 -6.22 -2.75 7.12
C VAL A 136 -7.25 -2.58 6.00
N SER A 137 -8.50 -2.28 6.34
CA SER A 137 -9.56 -1.98 5.36
C SER A 137 -9.25 -0.73 4.55
N VAL A 138 -8.75 0.34 5.18
CA VAL A 138 -8.31 1.55 4.46
C VAL A 138 -7.18 1.21 3.49
N LEU A 139 -6.15 0.47 3.91
CA LEU A 139 -5.05 0.05 3.04
C LEU A 139 -5.54 -0.83 1.87
N ASN A 140 -6.55 -1.67 2.10
CA ASN A 140 -7.17 -2.52 1.07
C ASN A 140 -8.06 -1.76 0.09
N VAL A 141 -8.79 -0.74 0.53
CA VAL A 141 -9.71 0.02 -0.33
C VAL A 141 -9.01 1.15 -1.08
N LEU A 142 -7.93 1.72 -0.53
CA LEU A 142 -7.20 2.78 -1.21
C LEU A 142 -6.73 2.32 -2.60
N PRO A 143 -6.97 3.12 -3.66
CA PRO A 143 -6.59 2.76 -5.02
C PRO A 143 -5.06 2.75 -5.16
N HIS A 144 -4.53 1.81 -5.92
CA HIS A 144 -3.12 1.73 -6.28
C HIS A 144 -3.01 1.30 -7.75
N GLY A 145 -2.15 1.96 -8.53
CA GLY A 145 -1.96 1.67 -9.95
C GLY A 145 -2.62 2.69 -10.88
N PRO A 146 -2.74 2.36 -12.18
CA PRO A 146 -3.48 3.14 -13.16
C PRO A 146 -4.97 3.21 -12.77
N VAL A 147 -5.53 4.41 -12.71
CA VAL A 147 -6.96 4.66 -12.48
C VAL A 147 -7.70 4.81 -13.80
N LYS A 148 -7.08 5.49 -14.78
CA LYS A 148 -7.67 5.74 -16.09
C LYS A 148 -6.58 5.92 -17.14
N PHE A 149 -6.73 5.25 -18.27
CA PHE A 149 -5.93 5.51 -19.47
C PHE A 149 -6.56 6.62 -20.30
N SER A 150 -5.74 7.34 -21.05
CA SER A 150 -6.20 8.39 -21.95
C SER A 150 -7.11 7.82 -23.02
N HIS A 151 -8.23 8.50 -23.26
CA HIS A 151 -9.14 8.17 -24.36
C HIS A 151 -8.56 8.56 -25.73
N SER A 152 -7.60 9.50 -25.76
CA SER A 152 -7.01 10.03 -27.00
C SER A 152 -5.66 9.40 -27.35
N ILE A 153 -4.93 8.88 -26.36
CA ILE A 153 -3.61 8.27 -26.56
C ILE A 153 -3.62 6.87 -25.96
N PRO A 154 -3.65 5.81 -26.79
CA PRO A 154 -3.55 4.43 -26.32
C PRO A 154 -2.35 4.23 -25.40
N GLU A 155 -2.50 3.38 -24.39
CA GLU A 155 -1.47 3.01 -23.40
C GLU A 155 -0.95 4.14 -22.49
N LEU A 156 -1.30 5.40 -22.74
CA LEU A 156 -0.96 6.50 -21.86
C LEU A 156 -1.85 6.50 -20.62
N VAL A 157 -1.25 6.34 -19.44
CA VAL A 157 -1.96 6.53 -18.17
C VAL A 157 -2.29 8.01 -17.98
N GLU A 158 -3.57 8.36 -17.98
CA GLU A 158 -4.04 9.72 -17.75
C GLU A 158 -4.15 10.03 -16.27
N THR A 159 -4.63 9.08 -15.46
CA THR A 159 -4.80 9.23 -14.01
C THR A 159 -4.29 7.98 -13.31
N SER A 160 -3.53 8.14 -12.23
CA SER A 160 -3.06 7.04 -11.39
C SER A 160 -2.97 7.44 -9.92
N ASN A 161 -2.88 6.45 -9.05
CA ASN A 161 -2.53 6.65 -7.65
C ASN A 161 -1.45 5.65 -7.20
N ASN A 162 -0.51 6.12 -6.39
CA ASN A 162 0.46 5.28 -5.70
C ASN A 162 0.28 5.41 -4.19
N ILE A 163 -0.04 4.32 -3.50
CA ILE A 163 0.13 4.22 -2.05
C ILE A 163 1.62 3.98 -1.79
N ALA A 164 2.33 5.04 -1.39
CA ALA A 164 3.77 5.09 -1.31
C ALA A 164 4.32 4.60 0.04
N SER A 165 3.55 4.77 1.11
CA SER A 165 3.93 4.24 2.43
C SER A 165 2.76 4.23 3.39
N VAL A 166 2.89 3.40 4.41
CA VAL A 166 2.19 3.51 5.69
C VAL A 166 3.25 3.51 6.79
N LYS A 167 3.13 4.42 7.75
CA LYS A 167 4.07 4.56 8.87
C LYS A 167 3.29 4.85 10.16
N CYS A 168 3.64 4.15 11.23
CA CYS A 168 3.18 4.47 12.58
C CYS A 168 4.06 5.57 13.20
N LYS A 169 3.44 6.49 13.93
CA LYS A 169 4.10 7.55 14.72
C LYS A 169 3.35 7.72 16.03
N ALA A 170 4.00 8.31 17.03
CA ALA A 170 3.30 8.77 18.22
C ALA A 170 2.30 9.88 17.84
N ALA A 171 1.09 9.82 18.39
CA ALA A 171 0.08 10.86 18.16
C ALA A 171 0.52 12.21 18.73
N GLU A 172 0.12 13.30 18.09
CA GLU A 172 0.42 14.65 18.58
C GLU A 172 -0.21 14.87 19.97
N GLY A 173 0.61 15.34 20.92
CA GLY A 173 0.16 15.58 22.30
C GLY A 173 0.14 14.34 23.21
N ALA A 174 0.56 13.16 22.71
CA ALA A 174 0.74 11.99 23.57
C ALA A 174 1.81 12.28 24.65
N ALA A 175 1.47 12.06 25.92
CA ALA A 175 2.42 12.20 27.02
C ALA A 175 3.58 11.21 26.82
N ALA A 176 4.82 11.67 26.99
CA ALA A 176 6.03 10.85 26.85
C ALA A 176 6.17 9.75 27.92
N SER A 177 5.18 9.58 28.80
CA SER A 177 5.18 8.66 29.92
C SER A 177 4.14 7.56 29.70
N ASP A 178 4.59 6.52 28.99
CA ASP A 178 4.28 5.09 29.12
C ASP A 178 4.31 4.43 27.73
N ASP A 179 4.82 3.19 27.67
CA ASP A 179 5.08 2.38 26.46
C ASP A 179 3.83 2.03 25.59
N ALA A 180 2.74 2.78 25.73
CA ALA A 180 1.42 2.53 25.13
C ALA A 180 0.64 3.83 24.86
N GLY A 181 1.33 4.89 24.45
CA GLY A 181 0.67 6.15 24.04
C GLY A 181 -0.19 5.97 22.79
N ASP A 182 -1.10 6.91 22.55
CA ASP A 182 -1.88 6.96 21.32
C ASP A 182 -0.94 7.02 20.11
N VAL A 183 -1.26 6.24 19.07
CA VAL A 183 -0.49 6.17 17.83
C VAL A 183 -1.30 6.70 16.66
N GLU A 184 -0.60 7.29 15.70
CA GLU A 184 -1.14 7.74 14.43
C GLU A 184 -0.51 6.96 13.28
N PHE A 185 -1.32 6.46 12.36
CA PHE A 185 -0.86 5.89 11.11
C PHE A 185 -0.98 6.90 9.98
N VAL A 186 0.17 7.27 9.41
CA VAL A 186 0.24 8.18 8.27
C VAL A 186 0.37 7.35 6.99
N ILE A 187 -0.64 7.44 6.13
CA ILE A 187 -0.66 6.80 4.81
C ILE A 187 -0.33 7.86 3.76
N MET A 188 0.75 7.66 3.02
CA MET A 188 1.19 8.58 1.99
C MET A 188 0.73 8.10 0.62
N CYS A 189 -0.02 8.93 -0.10
CA CYS A 189 -0.45 8.67 -1.47
C CYS A 189 0.07 9.72 -2.44
N SER A 190 0.42 9.30 -3.65
CA SER A 190 0.84 10.17 -4.75
C SER A 190 -0.11 9.98 -5.93
N THR A 191 -1.11 10.85 -6.02
CA THR A 191 -2.06 10.90 -7.14
C THR A 191 -1.49 11.74 -8.27
N ARG A 192 -1.63 11.26 -9.51
CA ARG A 192 -1.14 11.96 -10.72
C ARG A 192 -2.25 12.01 -11.75
N SER A 193 -2.34 13.12 -12.47
CA SER A 193 -3.08 13.16 -13.72
C SER A 193 -2.60 14.28 -14.64
N SER A 194 -2.80 14.12 -15.95
CA SER A 194 -2.75 15.23 -16.90
C SER A 194 -3.97 16.15 -16.79
N VAL A 195 -5.01 15.76 -16.04
CA VAL A 195 -6.26 16.52 -15.85
C VAL A 195 -6.47 16.85 -14.37
N ASN A 196 -6.42 18.14 -14.01
CA ASN A 196 -6.55 18.58 -12.62
C ASN A 196 -7.87 18.11 -11.97
N GLY A 197 -8.99 18.17 -12.69
CA GLY A 197 -10.28 17.69 -12.19
C GLY A 197 -10.27 16.18 -11.86
N ALA A 198 -9.49 15.38 -12.59
CA ALA A 198 -9.36 13.95 -12.31
C ALA A 198 -8.52 13.68 -11.04
N ILE A 199 -7.51 14.52 -10.76
CA ILE A 199 -6.79 14.48 -9.47
C ILE A 199 -7.76 14.71 -8.31
N GLU A 200 -8.59 15.75 -8.42
CA GLU A 200 -9.56 16.09 -7.37
C GLU A 200 -10.68 15.06 -7.22
N ALA A 201 -11.06 14.37 -8.30
CA ALA A 201 -11.99 13.24 -8.22
C ALA A 201 -11.42 12.09 -7.39
N VAL A 202 -10.15 11.71 -7.62
CA VAL A 202 -9.47 10.66 -6.83
C VAL A 202 -9.27 11.12 -5.37
N ARG A 203 -8.86 12.36 -5.14
CA ARG A 203 -8.77 12.93 -3.78
C ARG A 203 -10.12 13.01 -3.08
N GLY A 204 -11.20 13.21 -3.84
CA GLY A 204 -12.58 13.12 -3.35
C GLY A 204 -12.89 11.74 -2.79
N GLN A 205 -12.44 10.67 -3.43
CA GLN A 205 -12.57 9.30 -2.90
C GLN A 205 -11.84 9.14 -1.57
N PHE A 206 -10.65 9.74 -1.42
CA PHE A 206 -9.92 9.70 -0.14
C PHE A 206 -10.68 10.42 0.95
N ARG A 207 -11.25 11.60 0.67
CA ARG A 207 -12.07 12.35 1.63
C ARG A 207 -13.32 11.57 2.03
N SER A 208 -13.98 10.90 1.09
CA SER A 208 -15.11 10.02 1.38
C SER A 208 -14.70 8.84 2.26
N LEU A 209 -13.60 8.15 1.93
CA LEU A 209 -13.09 7.04 2.73
C LEU A 209 -12.73 7.50 4.15
N ALA A 210 -12.07 8.65 4.27
CA ALA A 210 -11.70 9.23 5.55
C ALA A 210 -12.92 9.58 6.41
N GLY A 211 -13.99 10.10 5.80
CA GLY A 211 -15.27 10.32 6.49
C GLY A 211 -15.90 9.02 7.01
N LEU A 212 -15.72 7.90 6.32
CA LEU A 212 -16.24 6.59 6.75
C LEU A 212 -15.43 5.96 7.89
N CYS A 213 -14.11 6.19 7.94
CA CYS A 213 -13.23 5.60 8.94
C CYS A 213 -12.78 6.57 10.04
N GLY A 214 -13.26 7.82 10.04
CA GLY A 214 -12.85 8.84 11.00
C GLY A 214 -11.38 9.31 10.83
N ALA A 215 -10.78 9.08 9.67
CA ALA A 215 -9.44 9.57 9.36
C ALA A 215 -9.48 11.03 8.87
N THR A 216 -8.32 11.66 8.81
CA THR A 216 -8.13 12.98 8.20
C THR A 216 -7.34 12.85 6.90
N VAL A 217 -7.63 13.73 5.93
CA VAL A 217 -6.89 13.79 4.66
C VAL A 217 -6.32 15.18 4.51
N THR A 218 -5.01 15.27 4.44
CA THR A 218 -4.29 16.49 4.07
C THR A 218 -3.66 16.28 2.69
N GLY A 219 -3.53 17.37 1.94
CA GLY A 219 -3.01 17.30 0.58
C GLY A 219 -2.31 18.58 0.18
N ASN A 220 -1.30 18.43 -0.67
CA ASN A 220 -0.55 19.56 -1.20
C ASN A 220 -1.30 20.18 -2.39
N VAL A 221 -0.99 21.44 -2.69
CA VAL A 221 -1.41 22.07 -3.95
C VAL A 221 -0.85 21.24 -5.11
N PRO A 222 -1.68 20.72 -6.02
CA PRO A 222 -1.21 19.90 -7.13
C PRO A 222 -0.44 20.78 -8.11
N TYR A 223 0.63 20.24 -8.70
CA TYR A 223 1.19 20.81 -9.92
C TYR A 223 0.17 20.68 -11.05
N PRO A 224 0.05 21.66 -11.95
CA PRO A 224 -0.91 21.57 -13.04
C PRO A 224 -0.57 20.41 -13.97
N GLY A 225 -1.58 19.60 -14.31
CA GLY A 225 -1.46 18.62 -15.37
C GLY A 225 -1.21 19.30 -16.73
N TRP A 226 -0.47 18.61 -17.60
CA TRP A 226 -0.27 19.03 -18.98
C TRP A 226 -0.96 18.02 -19.91
N GLN A 227 -2.14 18.38 -20.41
CA GLN A 227 -2.85 17.54 -21.37
C GLN A 227 -2.13 17.56 -22.73
N PRO A 228 -1.86 16.40 -23.33
CA PRO A 228 -1.32 16.34 -24.68
C PRO A 228 -2.28 16.96 -25.70
N ASN A 229 -1.78 17.89 -26.50
CA ASN A 229 -2.49 18.43 -27.66
C ASN A 229 -1.91 17.82 -28.95
N LEU A 230 -2.62 16.83 -29.51
CA LEU A 230 -2.20 16.14 -30.74
C LEU A 230 -2.30 17.01 -32.00
N GLU A 231 -3.04 18.12 -31.94
CA GLU A 231 -3.18 19.10 -33.03
C GLU A 231 -2.15 20.23 -32.96
N SER A 232 -1.21 20.16 -32.01
CA SER A 232 -0.19 21.18 -31.80
C SER A 232 0.68 21.38 -33.06
N PRO A 233 0.77 22.61 -33.62
CA PRO A 233 1.61 22.86 -34.78
C PRO A 233 3.10 22.55 -34.53
N ILE A 234 3.60 22.86 -33.32
CA ILE A 234 4.99 22.56 -32.96
C ILE A 234 5.23 21.06 -32.84
N LEU A 235 4.25 20.28 -32.36
CA LEU A 235 4.37 18.82 -32.31
C LEU A 235 4.57 18.24 -33.71
N LYS A 236 3.80 18.72 -34.70
CA LYS A 236 3.94 18.31 -36.09
C LYS A 236 5.34 18.62 -36.63
N VAL A 237 5.81 19.86 -36.45
CA VAL A 237 7.16 20.27 -36.89
C VAL A 237 8.24 19.43 -36.22
N THR A 238 8.13 19.18 -34.91
CA THR A 238 9.10 18.37 -34.18
C THR A 238 9.13 16.93 -34.69
N VAL A 239 7.97 16.29 -34.90
CA VAL A 239 7.90 14.93 -35.45
C VAL A 239 8.55 14.87 -36.84
N ASP A 240 8.26 15.83 -37.70
CA ASP A 240 8.80 15.88 -39.08
C ASP A 240 10.32 16.04 -39.07
N GLU A 241 10.87 17.00 -38.31
CA GLU A 241 12.33 17.24 -38.26
C GLU A 241 13.07 16.09 -37.58
N VAL A 242 12.54 15.54 -36.49
CA VAL A 242 13.16 14.39 -35.81
C VAL A 242 13.15 13.16 -36.74
N THR A 243 12.07 12.93 -37.48
CA THR A 243 12.00 11.82 -38.45
C THR A 243 13.08 11.92 -39.52
N LYS A 244 13.39 13.14 -40.01
CA LYS A 244 14.48 13.34 -40.97
C LYS A 244 15.85 12.96 -40.40
N VAL A 245 16.08 13.22 -39.12
CA VAL A 245 17.35 12.92 -38.44
C VAL A 245 17.47 11.42 -38.13
N ILE A 246 16.41 10.78 -37.64
CA ILE A 246 16.46 9.40 -37.12
C ILE A 246 15.99 8.34 -38.13
N GLY A 247 15.41 8.74 -39.27
CA GLY A 247 14.95 7.85 -40.34
C GLY A 247 13.66 7.09 -40.04
N ARG A 248 12.97 7.39 -38.93
CA ARG A 248 11.68 6.78 -38.53
C ARG A 248 10.86 7.77 -37.70
N LYS A 249 9.56 7.55 -37.61
CA LYS A 249 8.69 8.35 -36.72
C LYS A 249 9.13 8.13 -35.26
N PRO A 250 9.42 9.20 -34.50
CA PRO A 250 9.75 9.10 -33.07
C PRO A 250 8.54 8.67 -32.24
#